data_AF-A0A661QQP6-F1
#
_entry.id   AF-A0A661QQP6-F1
#
_cell.length_a   1.000
_cell.length_b   1.000
_cell.length_c   1.000
_cell.angle_alpha   90.00
_cell.angle_beta   90.00
_cell.angle_gamma   90.00
#
_symmetry.space_group_name_H-M   'P 1'
#
loop_
_entity.id
_entity.type
_entity.pdbx_description
1 polymer ?
#
loop_
_entity_poly.entity_id
_entity_poly.type
_entity_poly.pdbx_seq_one_letter_code
_entity_poly.pdbx_strand_id
1 'polypeptide(L)'
;FEMCGVMGRRYPSSKTELSTLRALQRGVFAKRTIKPGQKINQEDIFLAIPTTQGQVTANDLSKYTHFYALSEIKAKAPVLFAEVKQVNVRETVYNIVQQVKSLLKKSGAVVPGKSDFEISHHYGLERFPEFGATIINLINREYCKKLIVMLPGQKHPEQYHRKKEETFHVLYGTVLLNLNGTSMKCSQGDIVTVERGVKHSFSSPDGAVIEELSSTHYTDDSFYTDPAILANKERKTRLTHWLD
;
A
#
# COMPACT_ATOMS: atom_id res chain seq x y z
N PHE A 1 -11.71 17.08 -40.00
CA PHE A 1 -12.85 16.68 -39.16
C PHE A 1 -13.19 17.86 -38.26
N GLU A 2 -14.38 18.45 -38.40
CA GLU A 2 -14.90 19.41 -37.42
C GLU A 2 -15.37 18.66 -36.18
N MET A 3 -14.97 19.10 -35.00
CA MET A 3 -15.52 18.56 -33.75
C MET A 3 -16.93 19.10 -33.57
N CYS A 4 -17.94 18.22 -33.66
CA CYS A 4 -19.31 18.54 -33.27
C CYS A 4 -19.38 18.63 -31.75
N GLY A 5 -19.33 19.84 -31.21
CA GLY A 5 -19.36 20.09 -29.77
C GLY A 5 -19.27 21.58 -29.45
N VAL A 6 -19.35 21.90 -28.15
CA VAL A 6 -19.23 23.29 -27.72
C VAL A 6 -17.75 23.66 -27.64
N MET A 7 -17.31 24.66 -28.42
CA MET A 7 -15.91 25.10 -28.40
C MET A 7 -15.56 25.84 -27.10
N GLY A 8 -14.34 25.63 -26.60
CA GLY A 8 -13.78 26.38 -25.48
C GLY A 8 -14.39 26.10 -24.11
N ARG A 9 -15.35 25.17 -23.99
CA ARG A 9 -15.94 24.78 -22.70
C ARG A 9 -16.46 23.35 -22.70
N ARG A 10 -16.58 22.77 -21.51
CA ARG A 10 -17.24 21.47 -21.33
C ARG A 10 -18.74 21.63 -21.59
N TYR A 11 -19.36 20.65 -22.27
CA TYR A 11 -20.80 20.60 -22.46
C TYR A 11 -21.54 20.60 -21.10
N PRO A 12 -22.54 21.48 -20.89
CA PRO A 12 -23.31 21.52 -19.65
C PRO A 12 -24.39 20.45 -19.66
N SER A 13 -24.13 19.32 -19.01
CA SER A 13 -25.10 18.22 -18.91
C SER A 13 -26.36 18.63 -18.13
N SER A 14 -27.53 18.27 -18.65
CA SER A 14 -28.82 18.41 -17.98
C SER A 14 -28.94 17.48 -16.77
N LYS A 15 -29.86 17.79 -15.85
CA LYS A 15 -30.15 16.93 -14.70
C LYS A 15 -30.60 15.52 -15.12
N THR A 16 -31.37 15.43 -16.21
CA THR A 16 -31.87 14.16 -16.77
C THR A 16 -30.74 13.32 -17.36
N GLU A 17 -29.79 13.94 -18.06
CA GLU A 17 -28.61 13.23 -18.55
C GLU A 17 -27.76 12.71 -17.40
N LEU A 18 -27.51 13.54 -16.37
CA LEU A 18 -26.73 13.13 -15.21
C LEU A 18 -27.39 11.98 -14.44
N SER A 19 -28.72 12.02 -14.26
CA SER A 19 -29.45 10.94 -13.58
C SER A 19 -29.49 9.65 -14.41
N THR A 20 -29.65 9.76 -15.74
CA THR A 20 -29.63 8.62 -16.65
C THR A 20 -28.25 7.98 -16.73
N LEU A 21 -27.20 8.80 -16.85
CA LEU A 21 -25.83 8.33 -16.82
C LEU A 21 -25.52 7.60 -15.50
N ARG A 22 -25.99 8.12 -14.37
CA ARG A 22 -25.84 7.45 -13.09
C ARG A 22 -26.60 6.12 -13.05
N ALA A 23 -27.85 6.09 -13.50
CA ALA A 23 -28.68 4.87 -13.53
C ALA A 23 -28.06 3.73 -14.36
N LEU A 24 -27.32 4.10 -15.42
CA LEU A 24 -26.64 3.16 -16.32
C LEU A 24 -25.21 2.83 -15.89
N GLN A 25 -24.68 3.45 -14.84
CA GLN A 25 -23.42 2.99 -14.23
C GLN A 25 -23.63 1.63 -13.59
N ARG A 26 -22.55 0.85 -13.49
CA ARG A 26 -22.61 -0.41 -12.74
C ARG A 26 -22.60 -0.10 -11.24
N GLY A 27 -23.70 -0.43 -10.57
CA GLY A 27 -23.84 -0.35 -9.12
C GLY A 27 -23.15 -1.52 -8.43
N VAL A 28 -22.72 -1.29 -7.19
CA VAL A 28 -22.10 -2.30 -6.33
C VAL A 28 -23.19 -3.04 -5.56
N PHE A 29 -23.18 -4.36 -5.66
CA PHE A 29 -24.10 -5.26 -4.94
C PHE A 29 -23.31 -6.28 -4.14
N ALA A 30 -23.83 -6.68 -2.98
CA ALA A 30 -23.18 -7.68 -2.14
C ALA A 30 -23.35 -9.10 -2.72
N LYS A 31 -22.27 -9.85 -2.94
CA LYS A 31 -22.31 -11.28 -3.35
C LYS A 31 -22.77 -12.18 -2.20
N ARG A 32 -22.42 -11.82 -0.97
CA ARG A 32 -22.76 -12.52 0.28
C ARG A 32 -23.26 -11.52 1.30
N THR A 33 -23.78 -12.00 2.43
CA THR A 33 -24.07 -11.11 3.56
C THR A 33 -22.77 -10.51 4.12
N ILE A 34 -22.76 -9.18 4.29
CA ILE A 34 -21.66 -8.40 4.87
C ILE A 34 -22.12 -7.87 6.22
N LYS A 35 -21.38 -8.20 7.28
CA LYS A 35 -21.73 -7.83 8.66
C LYS A 35 -21.27 -6.40 8.98
N PRO A 36 -21.91 -5.72 9.96
CA PRO A 36 -21.42 -4.45 10.47
C PRO A 36 -19.94 -4.50 10.85
N GLY A 37 -19.20 -3.43 10.55
CA GLY A 37 -17.77 -3.29 10.76
C GLY A 37 -16.88 -3.99 9.74
N GLN A 38 -17.41 -4.88 8.90
CA GLN A 38 -16.60 -5.55 7.87
C GLN A 38 -16.19 -4.58 6.77
N LYS A 39 -14.91 -4.66 6.37
CA LYS A 39 -14.43 -4.06 5.12
C LYS A 39 -15.09 -4.80 3.95
N ILE A 40 -15.55 -4.03 2.97
CA ILE A 40 -16.14 -4.54 1.73
C ILE A 40 -15.02 -4.74 0.71
N ASN A 41 -14.66 -6.00 0.42
CA ASN A 41 -13.63 -6.34 -0.55
C ASN A 41 -14.22 -6.71 -1.91
N GLN A 42 -13.37 -6.84 -2.93
CA GLN A 42 -13.79 -7.19 -4.29
C GLN A 42 -14.43 -8.60 -4.37
N GLU A 43 -13.98 -9.54 -3.54
CA GLU A 43 -14.60 -10.86 -3.42
C GLU A 43 -16.03 -10.82 -2.84
N ASP A 44 -16.37 -9.78 -2.09
CA ASP A 44 -17.66 -9.63 -1.42
C ASP A 44 -18.72 -8.98 -2.30
N ILE A 45 -18.34 -8.43 -3.45
CA ILE A 45 -19.22 -7.62 -4.29
C ILE A 45 -19.26 -8.06 -5.74
N PHE A 46 -20.35 -7.77 -6.43
CA PHE A 46 -20.48 -7.83 -7.87
C PHE A 46 -21.03 -6.51 -8.42
N LEU A 47 -20.85 -6.29 -9.71
CA LEU A 47 -21.21 -5.04 -10.40
C LEU A 47 -22.37 -5.32 -11.36
N ALA A 48 -23.48 -4.61 -11.22
CA ALA A 48 -24.67 -4.80 -12.06
C ALA A 48 -25.41 -3.50 -12.36
N ILE A 49 -26.32 -3.53 -13.33
CA ILE A 49 -27.22 -2.44 -13.70
C ILE A 49 -28.69 -2.90 -13.54
N PRO A 50 -29.66 -1.99 -13.39
CA PRO A 50 -29.49 -0.55 -13.16
C PRO A 50 -29.08 -0.22 -11.70
N THR A 51 -28.53 0.96 -11.45
CA THR A 51 -28.28 1.42 -10.07
C THR A 51 -29.54 1.98 -9.41
N THR A 52 -29.60 1.91 -8.09
CA THR A 52 -30.57 2.66 -7.27
C THR A 52 -30.00 3.99 -6.77
N GLN A 53 -30.87 4.88 -6.30
CA GLN A 53 -30.45 6.17 -5.74
C GLN A 53 -29.55 5.96 -4.52
N GLY A 54 -28.43 6.68 -4.45
CA GLY A 54 -27.49 6.61 -3.33
C GLY A 54 -26.62 5.34 -3.30
N GLN A 55 -26.66 4.52 -4.36
CA GLN A 55 -25.80 3.34 -4.47
C GLN A 55 -24.34 3.74 -4.77
N VAL A 56 -23.42 3.00 -4.17
CA VAL A 56 -22.00 2.99 -4.54
C VAL A 56 -21.87 2.38 -5.94
N THR A 57 -21.06 2.99 -6.79
CA THR A 57 -20.87 2.55 -8.18
C THR A 57 -19.44 2.06 -8.42
N ALA A 58 -19.23 1.41 -9.56
CA ALA A 58 -17.90 1.00 -9.99
C ALA A 58 -16.89 2.16 -10.05
N ASN A 59 -17.34 3.39 -10.28
CA ASN A 59 -16.48 4.58 -10.33
C ASN A 59 -16.04 5.06 -8.94
N ASP A 60 -16.78 4.69 -7.89
CA ASP A 60 -16.46 5.04 -6.51
C ASP A 60 -15.45 4.04 -5.90
N LEU A 61 -15.33 2.86 -6.50
CA LEU A 61 -14.34 1.86 -6.12
C LEU A 61 -12.96 2.27 -6.63
N SER A 62 -11.97 2.24 -5.74
CA SER A 62 -10.57 2.43 -6.12
C SER A 62 -9.65 1.71 -5.14
N LYS A 63 -8.38 1.51 -5.53
CA LYS A 63 -7.35 1.01 -4.59
C LYS A 63 -7.11 1.93 -3.38
N TYR A 64 -7.60 3.16 -3.42
CA TYR A 64 -7.44 4.16 -2.37
C TYR A 64 -8.73 4.43 -1.61
N THR A 65 -9.81 3.73 -1.90
CA THR A 65 -11.10 3.94 -1.26
C THR A 65 -11.56 2.65 -0.64
N HIS A 66 -11.68 2.65 0.69
CA HIS A 66 -12.15 1.52 1.46
C HIS A 66 -13.55 1.81 1.98
N PHE A 67 -14.43 0.82 1.84
CA PHE A 67 -15.78 0.89 2.38
C PHE A 67 -15.91 -0.11 3.53
N TYR A 68 -16.53 0.33 4.61
CA TYR A 68 -16.83 -0.52 5.78
C TYR A 68 -18.33 -0.47 6.03
N ALA A 69 -18.95 -1.63 6.20
CA ALA A 69 -20.39 -1.70 6.46
C ALA A 69 -20.73 -1.09 7.84
N LEU A 70 -21.67 -0.15 7.89
CA LEU A 70 -22.21 0.42 9.12
C LEU A 70 -23.35 -0.44 9.68
N SER A 71 -24.06 -1.14 8.79
CA SER A 71 -25.17 -2.06 9.08
C SER A 71 -24.97 -3.37 8.31
N GLU A 72 -25.81 -4.38 8.58
CA GLU A 72 -25.79 -5.60 7.78
C GLU A 72 -26.28 -5.34 6.35
N ILE A 73 -25.49 -5.76 5.35
CA ILE A 73 -25.87 -5.71 3.94
C ILE A 73 -26.13 -7.15 3.49
N LYS A 74 -27.38 -7.47 3.15
CA LYS A 74 -27.77 -8.82 2.74
C LYS A 74 -27.20 -9.20 1.38
N ALA A 75 -27.02 -10.49 1.14
CA ALA A 75 -26.66 -10.99 -0.19
C ALA A 75 -27.63 -10.47 -1.27
N LYS A 76 -27.06 -10.05 -2.39
CA LYS A 76 -27.71 -9.40 -3.56
C LYS A 76 -28.29 -8.00 -3.30
N ALA A 77 -28.18 -7.46 -2.10
CA ALA A 77 -28.61 -6.09 -1.83
C ALA A 77 -27.62 -5.06 -2.43
N PRO A 78 -28.11 -3.86 -2.83
CA PRO A 78 -27.24 -2.77 -3.24
C PRO A 78 -26.42 -2.27 -2.05
N VAL A 79 -25.16 -1.89 -2.29
CA VAL A 79 -24.35 -1.20 -1.28
C VAL A 79 -24.64 0.29 -1.39
N LEU A 80 -25.28 0.86 -0.36
CA LEU A 80 -25.67 2.27 -0.32
C LEU A 80 -24.66 3.10 0.47
N PHE A 81 -24.42 4.35 0.04
CA PHE A 81 -23.54 5.28 0.77
C PHE A 81 -23.98 5.53 2.22
N ALA A 82 -25.28 5.46 2.50
CA ALA A 82 -25.82 5.63 3.86
C ALA A 82 -25.49 4.46 4.80
N GLU A 83 -25.16 3.29 4.24
CA GLU A 83 -24.92 2.04 4.99
C GLU A 83 -23.43 1.72 5.09
N VAL A 84 -22.56 2.61 4.59
CA VAL A 84 -21.11 2.40 4.57
C VAL A 84 -20.35 3.62 5.05
N LYS A 85 -19.23 3.37 5.74
CA LYS A 85 -18.19 4.35 5.98
C LYS A 85 -17.19 4.28 4.84
N GLN A 86 -17.02 5.39 4.12
CA GLN A 86 -15.97 5.55 3.11
C GLN A 86 -14.70 6.12 3.76
N VAL A 87 -13.56 5.49 3.51
CA VAL A 87 -12.24 5.96 3.92
C VAL A 87 -11.38 6.12 2.68
N ASN A 88 -10.93 7.35 2.40
CA ASN A 88 -10.06 7.65 1.27
C ASN A 88 -8.62 7.82 1.75
N VAL A 89 -7.72 6.96 1.28
CA VAL A 89 -6.30 6.96 1.65
C VAL A 89 -5.40 7.56 0.55
N ARG A 90 -5.98 8.08 -0.54
CA ARG A 90 -5.22 8.56 -1.71
C ARG A 90 -4.23 9.65 -1.35
N GLU A 91 -4.65 10.61 -0.54
CA GLU A 91 -3.81 11.72 -0.10
C GLU A 91 -2.66 11.23 0.78
N THR A 92 -2.94 10.36 1.75
CA THR A 92 -1.91 9.74 2.59
C THR A 92 -0.88 8.98 1.76
N VAL A 93 -1.33 8.13 0.83
CA VAL A 93 -0.44 7.39 -0.08
C VAL A 93 0.39 8.33 -0.93
N TYR A 94 -0.22 9.38 -1.49
CA TYR A 94 0.49 10.39 -2.28
C TYR A 94 1.57 11.09 -1.45
N ASN A 95 1.25 11.52 -0.23
CA ASN A 95 2.21 12.18 0.67
C ASN A 95 3.37 11.26 1.06
N ILE A 96 3.12 9.96 1.25
CA ILE A 96 4.18 8.96 1.47
C ILE A 96 5.10 8.89 0.26
N VAL A 97 4.54 8.76 -0.95
CA VAL A 97 5.32 8.71 -2.20
C VAL A 97 6.19 9.97 -2.36
N GLN A 98 5.66 11.16 -2.09
CA GLN A 98 6.44 12.40 -2.19
C GLN A 98 7.60 12.44 -1.19
N GLN A 99 7.38 12.02 0.05
CA GLN A 99 8.44 11.95 1.07
C GLN A 99 9.53 10.95 0.68
N VAL A 100 9.14 9.77 0.18
CA VAL A 100 10.08 8.76 -0.30
C VAL A 100 10.88 9.27 -1.51
N LYS A 101 10.23 9.90 -2.50
CA LYS A 101 10.91 10.55 -3.64
C LYS A 101 11.94 11.58 -3.17
N SER A 102 11.56 12.42 -2.20
CA SER A 102 12.46 13.42 -1.63
C SER A 102 13.69 12.77 -0.97
N LEU A 103 13.49 11.71 -0.19
CA LEU A 103 14.59 10.99 0.47
C LEU A 103 15.50 10.25 -0.52
N LEU A 104 14.94 9.60 -1.55
CA LEU A 104 15.69 8.99 -2.64
C LEU A 104 16.53 10.03 -3.41
N LYS A 105 15.96 11.21 -3.68
CA LYS A 105 16.70 12.30 -4.32
C LYS A 105 17.85 12.79 -3.45
N LYS A 106 17.65 12.91 -2.13
CA LYS A 106 18.69 13.32 -1.18
C LYS A 106 19.80 12.28 -1.03
N SER A 107 19.47 11.00 -1.07
CA SER A 107 20.45 9.92 -0.98
C SER A 107 21.27 9.71 -2.26
N GLY A 108 20.77 10.20 -3.40
CA GLY A 108 21.35 9.92 -4.71
C GLY A 108 21.09 8.48 -5.18
N ALA A 109 20.28 7.69 -4.45
CA ALA A 109 19.94 6.33 -4.85
C ALA A 109 19.06 6.35 -6.11
N VAL A 110 19.51 5.66 -7.14
CA VAL A 110 18.82 5.61 -8.43
C VAL A 110 17.82 4.45 -8.45
N VAL A 111 16.60 4.74 -8.88
CA VAL A 111 15.52 3.75 -8.98
C VAL A 111 14.96 3.72 -10.40
N PRO A 112 14.86 2.54 -11.05
CA PRO A 112 14.21 2.42 -12.35
C PRO A 112 12.74 2.84 -12.31
N GLY A 113 12.29 3.59 -13.34
CA GLY A 113 10.93 4.14 -13.47
C GLY A 113 9.78 3.15 -13.25
N LYS A 114 9.96 1.89 -13.65
CA LYS A 114 8.93 0.84 -13.64
C LYS A 114 9.04 -0.13 -12.46
N SER A 115 9.76 0.24 -11.40
CA SER A 115 9.97 -0.64 -10.25
C SER A 115 8.73 -0.74 -9.37
N ASP A 116 8.46 -1.93 -8.85
CA ASP A 116 7.35 -2.17 -7.92
C ASP A 116 7.60 -1.44 -6.60
N PHE A 117 6.69 -0.53 -6.25
CA PHE A 117 6.76 0.25 -5.03
C PHE A 117 5.73 -0.24 -4.02
N GLU A 118 6.20 -0.74 -2.88
CA GLU A 118 5.39 -1.26 -1.80
C GLU A 118 5.51 -0.34 -0.58
N ILE A 119 4.40 0.26 -0.17
CA ILE A 119 4.28 0.86 1.16
C ILE A 119 3.93 -0.27 2.12
N SER A 120 4.89 -0.67 2.95
CA SER A 120 4.69 -1.66 4.02
C SER A 120 4.27 -0.91 5.29
N HIS A 121 3.00 -1.04 5.67
CA HIS A 121 2.38 -0.39 6.83
C HIS A 121 1.86 -1.45 7.78
N HIS A 122 2.76 -2.00 8.61
CA HIS A 122 2.54 -3.21 9.40
C HIS A 122 1.28 -3.17 10.26
N TYR A 123 1.03 -2.03 10.90
CA TYR A 123 -0.11 -1.80 11.78
C TYR A 123 -1.19 -0.88 11.19
N GLY A 124 -1.22 -0.71 9.86
CA GLY A 124 -2.13 0.21 9.19
C GLY A 124 -1.46 1.52 8.77
N LEU A 125 -2.07 2.17 7.79
CA LEU A 125 -1.50 3.35 7.13
C LEU A 125 -1.38 4.55 8.07
N GLU A 126 -2.26 4.64 9.07
CA GLU A 126 -2.25 5.63 10.14
C GLU A 126 -1.01 5.51 11.04
N ARG A 127 -0.48 4.29 11.19
CA ARG A 127 0.76 4.04 11.94
C ARG A 127 2.00 3.98 11.07
N PHE A 128 1.88 4.15 9.76
CA PHE A 128 3.02 4.12 8.84
C PHE A 128 4.17 5.06 9.25
N PRO A 129 3.95 6.30 9.74
CA PRO A 129 5.05 7.17 10.17
C PRO A 129 5.88 6.61 11.33
N GLU A 130 5.30 5.73 12.15
CA GLU A 130 5.99 5.10 13.28
C GLU A 130 6.47 3.69 12.95
N PHE A 131 5.61 2.88 12.31
CA PHE A 131 5.84 1.49 11.98
C PHE A 131 5.55 1.24 10.50
N GLY A 132 6.59 1.37 9.70
CA GLY A 132 6.50 1.17 8.28
C GLY A 132 7.84 1.26 7.58
N ALA A 133 7.83 0.88 6.32
CA ALA A 133 8.95 1.03 5.40
C ALA A 133 8.38 1.11 3.98
N THR A 134 9.09 1.76 3.08
CA THR A 134 8.82 1.61 1.64
C THR A 134 9.82 0.65 1.04
N ILE A 135 9.34 -0.35 0.31
CA ILE A 135 10.16 -1.38 -0.31
C ILE A 135 9.99 -1.30 -1.82
N ILE A 136 11.09 -1.07 -2.51
CA ILE A 136 11.14 -1.01 -3.97
C ILE A 136 11.81 -2.30 -4.45
N ASN A 137 11.06 -3.16 -5.12
CA ASN A 137 11.58 -4.43 -5.62
C ASN A 137 12.19 -4.19 -7.02
N LEU A 138 13.48 -4.51 -7.16
CA LEU A 138 14.22 -4.31 -8.42
C LEU A 138 14.36 -5.61 -9.21
N ILE A 139 14.70 -6.70 -8.53
CA ILE A 139 14.80 -8.04 -9.13
C ILE A 139 14.53 -9.09 -8.06
N ASN A 140 13.92 -10.21 -8.46
CA ASN A 140 13.77 -11.40 -7.63
C ASN A 140 13.85 -12.66 -8.52
N ARG A 141 15.00 -13.31 -8.51
CA ARG A 141 15.32 -14.55 -9.23
C ARG A 141 15.98 -15.51 -8.24
N GLU A 142 17.09 -16.15 -8.60
CA GLU A 142 17.95 -16.87 -7.64
C GLU A 142 18.55 -15.94 -6.58
N TYR A 143 18.68 -14.65 -6.93
CA TYR A 143 19.03 -13.55 -6.05
C TYR A 143 17.96 -12.46 -6.13
N CYS A 144 17.86 -11.67 -5.07
CA CYS A 144 16.91 -10.59 -4.92
C CYS A 144 17.66 -9.29 -4.63
N LYS A 145 17.19 -8.19 -5.23
CA LYS A 145 17.63 -6.84 -4.90
C LYS A 145 16.43 -5.96 -4.62
N LYS A 146 16.45 -5.28 -3.48
CA LYS A 146 15.45 -4.29 -3.10
C LYS A 146 16.13 -3.02 -2.59
N LEU A 147 15.41 -1.91 -2.69
CA LEU A 147 15.70 -0.71 -1.92
C LEU A 147 14.64 -0.56 -0.84
N ILE A 148 15.07 -0.47 0.41
CA ILE A 148 14.22 -0.17 1.55
C ILE A 148 14.45 1.28 1.94
N VAL A 149 13.37 2.06 1.97
CA VAL A 149 13.39 3.47 2.36
C VAL A 149 12.63 3.62 3.67
N MET A 150 13.36 4.08 4.69
CA MET A 150 12.84 4.42 6.00
C MET A 150 12.75 5.94 6.11
N LEU A 151 11.55 6.48 6.31
CA LEU A 151 11.37 7.88 6.69
C LEU A 151 11.86 8.12 8.12
N PRO A 152 12.20 9.37 8.48
CA PRO A 152 12.68 9.70 9.82
C PRO A 152 11.71 9.25 10.91
N GLY A 153 12.24 8.59 11.95
CA GLY A 153 11.49 8.06 13.09
C GLY A 153 10.85 6.68 12.87
N GLN A 154 10.87 6.14 11.64
CA GLN A 154 10.22 4.85 11.36
C GLN A 154 10.95 3.67 11.99
N LYS A 155 10.16 2.64 12.31
CA LYS A 155 10.58 1.33 12.78
C LYS A 155 10.03 0.25 11.85
N HIS A 156 10.88 -0.68 11.48
CA HIS A 156 10.48 -1.95 10.91
C HIS A 156 10.39 -2.99 12.04
N PRO A 157 9.21 -3.58 12.30
CA PRO A 157 9.02 -4.56 13.37
C PRO A 157 9.94 -5.78 13.24
N GLU A 158 10.13 -6.46 14.37
CA GLU A 158 10.94 -7.68 14.43
C GLU A 158 10.31 -8.81 13.60
N GLN A 159 11.13 -9.37 12.72
CA GLN A 159 10.80 -10.51 11.90
C GLN A 159 12.01 -11.44 11.76
N TYR A 160 11.80 -12.60 11.15
CA TYR A 160 12.87 -13.48 10.69
C TYR A 160 12.46 -14.20 9.40
N HIS A 161 13.45 -14.74 8.71
CA HIS A 161 13.32 -15.51 7.48
C HIS A 161 13.87 -16.91 7.69
N ARG A 162 13.20 -17.97 7.22
CA ARG A 162 13.71 -19.35 7.32
C ARG A 162 14.50 -19.75 6.09
N LYS A 163 14.14 -19.22 4.91
CA LYS A 163 14.74 -19.54 3.62
C LYS A 163 15.60 -18.40 3.09
N LYS A 164 15.24 -17.15 3.34
CA LYS A 164 15.98 -16.00 2.83
C LYS A 164 17.18 -15.68 3.74
N GLU A 165 18.32 -15.43 3.12
CA GLU A 165 19.46 -14.74 3.73
C GLU A 165 19.57 -13.39 3.06
N GLU A 166 19.84 -12.34 3.82
CA GLU A 166 19.88 -10.98 3.29
C GLU A 166 21.04 -10.18 3.86
N THR A 167 21.57 -9.28 3.04
CA THR A 167 22.62 -8.34 3.39
C THR A 167 22.09 -6.94 3.18
N PHE A 168 22.20 -6.11 4.21
CA PHE A 168 21.89 -4.70 4.17
C PHE A 168 23.16 -3.90 3.92
N HIS A 169 23.16 -3.12 2.85
CA HIS A 169 24.15 -2.09 2.58
C HIS A 169 23.48 -0.72 2.77
N VAL A 170 23.93 0.05 3.76
CA VAL A 170 23.33 1.35 4.08
C VAL A 170 23.83 2.39 3.07
N LEU A 171 22.96 2.83 2.17
CA LEU A 171 23.30 3.80 1.14
C LEU A 171 23.22 5.24 1.64
N TYR A 172 22.39 5.50 2.66
CA TYR A 172 22.18 6.84 3.22
C TYR A 172 21.56 6.76 4.61
N GLY A 173 21.91 7.72 5.47
CA GLY A 173 21.31 7.91 6.79
C GLY A 173 21.82 6.94 7.86
N THR A 174 21.09 6.87 8.96
CA THR A 174 21.42 5.99 10.10
C THR A 174 20.40 4.85 10.20
N VAL A 175 20.90 3.62 10.39
CA VAL A 175 20.06 2.45 10.70
C VAL A 175 20.46 1.93 12.08
N LEU A 176 19.50 1.88 13.00
CA LEU A 176 19.65 1.18 14.27
C LEU A 176 19.09 -0.23 14.07
N LEU A 177 19.99 -1.19 13.89
CA LEU A 177 19.68 -2.59 13.62
C LEU A 177 19.74 -3.38 14.93
N ASN A 178 18.78 -4.27 15.16
CA ASN A 178 18.81 -5.23 16.25
C ASN A 178 18.81 -6.63 15.65
N LEU A 179 19.77 -7.46 16.05
CA LEU A 179 19.91 -8.86 15.63
C LEU A 179 19.89 -9.74 16.88
N ASN A 180 18.84 -10.57 17.04
CA ASN A 180 18.62 -11.43 18.21
C ASN A 180 18.78 -10.69 19.55
N GLY A 181 18.32 -9.44 19.65
CA GLY A 181 18.42 -8.63 20.85
C GLY A 181 19.70 -7.79 20.95
N THR A 182 20.73 -8.05 20.13
CA THR A 182 21.94 -7.21 20.08
C THR A 182 21.74 -6.04 19.13
N SER A 183 21.79 -4.82 19.67
CA SER A 183 21.65 -3.59 18.89
C SER A 183 22.99 -3.09 18.37
N MET A 184 23.00 -2.63 17.13
CA MET A 184 24.13 -1.95 16.50
C MET A 184 23.65 -0.74 15.70
N LYS A 185 24.52 0.26 15.59
CA LYS A 185 24.29 1.44 14.75
C LYS A 185 25.08 1.26 13.46
N CYS A 186 24.39 1.30 12.32
CA CYS A 186 24.97 1.29 10.99
C CYS A 186 24.82 2.69 10.38
N SER A 187 25.85 3.15 9.71
CA SER A 187 25.94 4.41 8.98
C SER A 187 26.17 4.13 7.50
N GLN A 188 26.11 5.18 6.67
CA GLN A 188 26.36 5.08 5.24
C GLN A 188 27.68 4.33 4.93
N GLY A 189 27.61 3.34 4.05
CA GLY A 189 28.72 2.47 3.66
C GLY A 189 28.83 1.17 4.47
N ASP A 190 28.17 1.07 5.62
CA ASP A 190 28.18 -0.16 6.41
C ASP A 190 27.39 -1.28 5.71
N ILE A 191 27.91 -2.50 5.85
CA ILE A 191 27.34 -3.73 5.29
C ILE A 191 27.13 -4.73 6.43
N VAL A 192 25.91 -5.25 6.56
CA VAL A 192 25.56 -6.25 7.58
C VAL A 192 24.75 -7.38 6.95
N THR A 193 25.19 -8.61 7.15
CA THR A 193 24.44 -9.80 6.74
C THR A 193 23.58 -10.30 7.89
N VAL A 194 22.31 -10.55 7.58
CA VAL A 194 21.32 -11.18 8.43
C VAL A 194 21.12 -12.61 7.94
N GLU A 195 21.68 -13.55 8.71
CA GLU A 195 21.59 -14.98 8.42
C GLU A 195 20.16 -15.51 8.61
N ARG A 196 19.90 -16.67 8.00
CA ARG A 196 18.61 -17.37 8.13
C ARG A 196 18.30 -17.66 9.60
N GLY A 197 17.05 -17.42 9.99
CA GLY A 197 16.55 -17.64 11.34
C GLY A 197 16.91 -16.53 12.33
N VAL A 198 17.79 -15.58 11.96
CA VAL A 198 18.11 -14.43 12.82
C VAL A 198 16.91 -13.50 12.87
N LYS A 199 16.42 -13.28 14.10
CA LYS A 199 15.39 -12.25 14.35
C LYS A 199 16.04 -10.89 14.20
N HIS A 200 15.41 -10.05 13.41
CA HIS A 200 15.92 -8.72 13.14
C HIS A 200 14.79 -7.70 13.13
N SER A 201 15.08 -6.53 13.69
CA SER A 201 14.28 -5.31 13.54
C SER A 201 15.22 -4.16 13.26
N PHE A 202 14.72 -3.10 12.64
CA PHE A 202 15.54 -1.91 12.41
C PHE A 202 14.71 -0.64 12.48
N SER A 203 15.36 0.47 12.77
CA SER A 203 14.74 1.79 12.81
C SER A 203 15.70 2.84 12.29
N SER A 204 15.18 4.02 11.96
CA SER A 204 16.00 5.12 11.50
C SER A 204 15.55 6.45 12.12
N PRO A 205 16.38 7.11 12.93
CA PRO A 205 16.01 8.39 13.55
C PRO A 205 15.94 9.55 12.53
N ASP A 206 16.83 9.54 11.54
CA ASP A 206 17.05 10.60 10.54
C ASP A 206 16.57 10.24 9.13
N GLY A 207 16.05 9.02 8.96
CA GLY A 207 15.66 8.44 7.68
C GLY A 207 16.85 7.74 7.01
N ALA A 208 16.59 6.66 6.30
CA ALA A 208 17.63 5.84 5.69
C ALA A 208 17.20 5.26 4.34
N VAL A 209 18.19 4.99 3.49
CA VAL A 209 18.03 4.19 2.28
C VAL A 209 18.97 3.01 2.38
N ILE A 210 18.40 1.80 2.32
CA ILE A 210 19.10 0.54 2.49
C ILE A 210 18.96 -0.24 1.19
N GLU A 211 20.08 -0.74 0.67
CA GLU A 211 20.07 -1.77 -0.37
C GLU A 211 20.03 -3.14 0.31
N GLU A 212 18.98 -3.90 0.05
CA GLU A 212 18.89 -5.32 0.41
C GLU A 212 19.37 -6.15 -0.79
N LEU A 213 20.45 -6.91 -0.59
CA LEU A 213 20.89 -7.97 -1.48
C LEU A 213 20.63 -9.29 -0.78
N SER A 214 19.85 -10.17 -1.38
CA SER A 214 19.42 -11.40 -0.72
C SER A 214 19.38 -12.59 -1.67
N SER A 215 19.28 -13.79 -1.10
CA SER A 215 18.75 -14.92 -1.84
C SER A 215 17.29 -14.66 -2.25
N THR A 216 16.68 -15.55 -3.04
CA THR A 216 15.30 -15.41 -3.49
C THR A 216 14.34 -15.00 -2.37
N HIS A 217 13.54 -13.96 -2.61
CA HIS A 217 12.47 -13.57 -1.71
C HIS A 217 11.22 -14.43 -1.95
N TYR A 218 10.73 -15.07 -0.89
CA TYR A 218 9.50 -15.86 -0.88
C TYR A 218 8.40 -15.11 -0.14
N THR A 219 7.19 -15.09 -0.69
CA THR A 219 6.06 -14.33 -0.12
C THR A 219 5.58 -14.84 1.24
N ASP A 220 5.89 -16.10 1.57
CA ASP A 220 5.49 -16.82 2.78
C ASP A 220 6.63 -17.00 3.80
N ASP A 221 7.79 -16.35 3.59
CA ASP A 221 8.98 -16.52 4.43
C ASP A 221 9.25 -15.34 5.37
N SER A 222 8.31 -14.40 5.54
CA SER A 222 8.39 -13.33 6.53
C SER A 222 7.58 -13.70 7.77
N PHE A 223 8.26 -14.02 8.87
CA PHE A 223 7.64 -14.35 10.15
C PHE A 223 7.83 -13.21 11.14
N TYR A 224 6.75 -12.50 11.48
CA TYR A 224 6.78 -11.45 12.50
C TYR A 224 6.58 -12.05 13.90
N THR A 225 7.28 -11.51 14.89
CA THR A 225 7.09 -11.94 16.29
C THR A 225 5.79 -11.40 16.90
N ASP A 226 5.29 -10.27 16.40
CA ASP A 226 3.96 -9.77 16.71
C ASP A 226 2.89 -10.41 15.78
N PRO A 227 1.97 -11.22 16.31
CA PRO A 227 0.94 -11.89 15.51
C PRO A 227 -0.09 -10.92 14.89
N ALA A 228 -0.25 -9.70 15.43
CA ALA A 228 -1.17 -8.71 14.88
C ALA A 228 -0.80 -8.30 13.45
N ILE A 229 0.49 -8.31 13.12
CA ILE A 229 0.98 -7.97 11.78
C ILE A 229 0.53 -9.01 10.74
N LEU A 230 0.59 -10.31 11.09
CA LEU A 230 0.15 -11.39 10.18
C LEU A 230 -1.38 -11.50 10.07
N ALA A 231 -2.08 -11.07 11.13
CA ALA A 231 -3.53 -10.92 11.12
C ALA A 231 -3.98 -9.78 10.18
N ASN A 232 -3.18 -8.70 10.07
CA ASN A 232 -3.43 -7.61 9.13
C ASN A 232 -3.13 -8.02 7.68
N LYS A 233 -4.19 -8.36 6.93
CA LYS A 233 -4.10 -8.71 5.50
C LYS A 233 -3.84 -7.51 4.60
N GLU A 234 -4.13 -6.31 5.08
CA GLU A 234 -4.03 -5.07 4.32
C GLU A 234 -2.73 -4.30 4.59
N ARG A 235 -1.74 -4.89 5.27
CA ARG A 235 -0.49 -4.22 5.69
C ARG A 235 0.42 -3.72 4.55
N LYS A 236 0.00 -3.81 3.29
CA LYS A 236 0.79 -3.47 2.10
C LYS A 236 -0.06 -2.74 1.06
N THR A 237 0.43 -1.61 0.60
CA THR A 237 -0.12 -0.90 -0.57
C THR A 237 0.89 -0.93 -1.70
N ARG A 238 0.53 -1.51 -2.85
CA ARG A 238 1.41 -1.62 -4.03
C ARG A 238 1.09 -0.57 -5.10
N LEU A 239 2.13 0.02 -5.68
CA LEU A 239 2.07 1.01 -6.74
C LEU A 239 3.02 0.61 -7.87
N THR A 240 2.52 0.57 -9.11
CA THR A 240 3.31 0.28 -10.32
C THR A 240 3.70 1.53 -11.12
N HIS A 241 2.97 2.63 -10.94
CA HIS A 241 3.26 3.94 -11.53
C HIS A 241 3.29 4.97 -10.40
N TRP A 242 4.49 5.33 -9.98
CA TRP A 242 4.70 6.24 -8.85
C TRP A 242 5.77 7.30 -9.13
N LEU A 243 6.64 7.10 -10.12
CA LEU A 243 7.72 8.05 -10.46
C LEU A 243 7.26 9.25 -11.30
N ASP A 244 6.15 9.10 -12.04
CA ASP A 244 5.59 10.12 -12.93
C ASP A 244 4.61 11.08 -12.23
#